data_AF-A0A9Q0JJK6-F1
#
_entry.id   AF-A0A9Q0JJK6-F1
#
_cell.length_a   1.000
_cell.length_b   1.000
_cell.length_c   1.000
_cell.angle_alpha   90.00
_cell.angle_beta   90.00
_cell.angle_gamma   90.00
#
_symmetry.space_group_name_H-M   'P 1'
#
loop_
_entity.id
_entity.type
_entity.pdbx_description
1 polymer ?
#
loop_
_entity_poly.entity_id
_entity_poly.type
_entity_poly.pdbx_seq_one_letter_code
_entity_poly.pdbx_strand_id
1 'polypeptide(L)' 'MGWRGILGFEYGIVQAPLGPDISGPELVAAVANAGGLGLLRAPDW' A
#
# COMPACT_ATOMS: atom_id res chain seq x y z
N MET A 1 -0.05 -18.31 -12.07
CA MET A 1 -0.26 -16.88 -12.32
C MET A 1 -0.57 -16.21 -10.99
N GLY A 2 0.45 -15.97 -10.16
CA GLY A 2 0.26 -15.42 -8.82
C GLY A 2 -0.03 -13.91 -8.83
N TRP A 3 -0.25 -13.33 -7.66
CA TRP A 3 -0.55 -11.90 -7.43
C TRP A 3 0.42 -10.91 -8.10
N ARG A 4 1.60 -11.38 -8.55
CA ARG A 4 2.56 -10.68 -9.42
C ARG A 4 2.06 -10.37 -10.85
N GLY A 5 0.75 -10.41 -11.08
CA GLY A 5 0.12 -10.00 -12.34
C GLY A 5 0.18 -8.48 -12.54
N ILE A 6 -0.90 -7.89 -13.06
CA ILE A 6 -1.00 -6.46 -13.44
C ILE A 6 -0.49 -5.48 -12.36
N LEU A 7 -0.63 -5.82 -11.08
CA LEU A 7 -0.34 -4.92 -9.97
C LEU A 7 1.06 -5.10 -9.36
N GLY A 8 1.82 -6.12 -9.76
CA GLY A 8 3.23 -6.27 -9.39
C GLY A 8 3.55 -6.63 -7.93
N PHE A 9 2.56 -6.95 -7.09
CA PHE A 9 2.79 -7.32 -5.69
C PHE A 9 2.84 -8.85 -5.48
N GLU A 10 3.45 -9.28 -4.38
CA GLU A 10 3.66 -10.71 -4.06
C GLU A 10 2.48 -11.33 -3.31
N TYR A 11 1.88 -10.56 -2.40
CA TYR A 11 0.80 -11.01 -1.54
C TYR A 11 -0.50 -10.27 -1.84
N GLY A 12 -1.64 -10.99 -1.82
CA GLY A 12 -3.00 -10.41 -1.88
C GLY A 12 -3.39 -9.58 -0.66
N ILE A 13 -2.48 -8.76 -0.15
CA ILE A 13 -2.60 -7.94 1.04
C ILE A 13 -2.59 -6.47 0.62
N VAL A 14 -3.58 -5.74 1.11
CA VAL A 14 -3.73 -4.30 0.88
C VAL A 14 -3.76 -3.60 2.23
N GLN A 15 -2.89 -2.61 2.41
CA GLN A 15 -3.02 -1.65 3.52
C GLN A 15 -4.00 -0.56 3.09
N ALA A 16 -5.16 -0.51 3.72
CA ALA A 16 -6.19 0.50 3.46
C ALA A 16 -5.75 1.90 3.93
N PRO A 17 -6.21 3.00 3.31
CA PRO A 17 -5.93 4.35 3.78
C PRO A 17 -6.36 4.52 5.23
N LEU A 18 -5.54 5.18 6.02
CA LEU A 18 -5.74 5.44 7.45
C LEU A 18 -5.88 6.95 7.68
N GLY A 19 -6.23 7.32 8.92
CA GLY A 19 -6.36 8.71 9.33
C GLY A 19 -5.09 9.54 9.05
N PRO A 20 -5.21 10.88 9.12
CA PRO A 20 -4.07 11.77 8.99
C PRO A 20 -2.92 11.30 9.89
N ASP A 21 -1.70 11.37 9.36
CA ASP A 21 -0.45 10.98 10.01
C ASP A 21 -0.23 9.48 10.30
N ILE A 22 -1.14 8.59 9.86
CA ILE A 22 -0.96 7.13 10.01
C ILE A 22 -0.51 6.49 8.70
N SER A 23 -1.16 6.81 7.58
CA SER A 23 -0.82 6.27 6.25
C SER A 23 0.07 7.21 5.45
N GLY A 24 1.21 7.57 6.06
CA GLY A 24 2.26 8.36 5.43
C GLY A 24 3.10 7.58 4.41
N PRO A 25 3.98 8.28 3.67
CA PRO A 25 4.86 7.67 2.66
C PRO A 25 5.69 6.50 3.19
N GLU A 26 6.15 6.57 4.44
CA GLU A 26 6.99 5.57 5.09
C GLU A 26 6.24 4.25 5.26
N LEU A 27 4.95 4.30 5.62
CA LEU A 27 4.12 3.10 5.74
C LEU A 27 3.88 2.47 4.38
N VAL A 28 3.54 3.27 3.36
CA VAL A 28 3.31 2.79 1.99
C VAL A 28 4.57 2.12 1.45
N ALA A 29 5.74 2.73 1.65
CA ALA A 29 7.01 2.16 1.25
C ALA A 29 7.31 0.84 1.97
N ALA A 30 7.06 0.76 3.28
CA ALA A 30 7.25 -0.47 4.04
C ALA A 30 6.37 -1.62 3.52
N VAL A 31 5.09 -1.36 3.23
CA VAL A 31 4.15 -2.35 2.67
C VAL A 31 4.60 -2.80 1.28
N ALA A 32 5.00 -1.86 0.41
CA ALA A 32 5.47 -2.17 -0.93
C ALA A 32 6.76 -3.02 -0.92
N ASN A 33 7.73 -2.66 -0.06
CA ASN A 33 8.98 -3.42 0.11
C ASN A 33 8.74 -4.82 0.67
N ALA A 34 7.69 -5.00 1.48
CA ALA A 34 7.24 -6.31 1.96
C ALA A 34 6.45 -7.11 0.92
N GLY A 35 6.24 -6.58 -0.29
CA GLY A 35 5.52 -7.27 -1.37
C GLY A 35 3.99 -7.15 -1.32
N GLY A 36 3.44 -6.17 -0.58
CA GLY A 36 2.01 -5.84 -0.58
C GLY A 36 1.69 -4.56 -1.36
N LEU A 37 0.44 -4.11 -1.28
CA LEU A 37 -0.02 -2.85 -1.87
C LEU A 37 -0.37 -1.83 -0.77
N GLY A 38 0.43 -0.77 -0.67
CA GLY A 38 0.21 0.34 0.27
C GLY A 38 -0.57 1.48 -0.38
N LEU A 39 -1.50 2.07 0.35
CA LEU A 39 -2.31 3.21 -0.12
C LEU A 39 -2.05 4.44 0.73
N LEU A 40 -1.62 5.51 0.06
CA LEU A 40 -1.51 6.82 0.67
C LEU A 40 -2.90 7.44 0.81
N ARG A 41 -3.16 8.10 1.93
CA ARG A 41 -4.39 8.87 2.12
C ARG A 41 -4.46 10.00 1.09
N ALA A 42 -5.64 10.17 0.47
CA ALA A 42 -5.90 11.35 -0.34
C ALA A 42 -5.97 12.61 0.54
N PRO A 43 -5.52 13.76 0.04
CA PRO A 43 -5.66 15.02 0.76
C PRO A 43 -7.14 15.44 0.86
N ASP A 44 -7.48 16.24 1.89
CA ASP A 44 -8.86 16.61 2.25
C ASP A 44 -9.45 17.82 1.49
N TRP A 45 -8.76 18.32 0.47
CA TRP A 45 -9.15 19.54 -0.26
C TRP A 45 -10.18 19.29 -1.36
#